data_AF-A0A831JK18-F1
#
_entry.id   AF-A0A831JK18-F1
#
_cell.length_a   1.000
_cell.length_b   1.000
_cell.length_c   1.000
_cell.angle_alpha   90.00
_cell.angle_beta   90.00
_cell.angle_gamma   90.00
#
_symmetry.space_group_name_H-M   'P 1'
#
loop_
_entity.id
_entity.type
_entity.pdbx_description
1 polymer ?
#
loop_
_entity_poly.entity_id
_entity_poly.type
_entity_poly.pdbx_seq_one_letter_code
_entity_poly.pdbx_strand_id
1 'polypeptide(L)'
;MSHTAEEGGETPLLTPRGMRCLSAALLIIFLLITAGVLLLPGIFWDRFIYPYLWGPVLADAGLPSGGAVAGYNPVNTLFYGALLLVSLIHIHFIFVKLGIKMGNEFFLAISPVLLAGPLLRVLEDAGFFRAPASYLFISPLIYVYLGLMTLLAASLSKALLDTSYRWRMYLSAVPALITPALFLIFSIKGVLLAPPWPFALLMAAVAISPFLGRKIRWCFHHTLTLFSAAVLT
;
A
#
# COMPACT_ATOMS: atom_id res chain seq x y z
N MET A 1 38.22 18.61 -16.53
CA MET A 1 37.95 17.15 -16.64
C MET A 1 38.56 16.53 -15.39
N SER A 2 37.84 15.95 -14.43
CA SER A 2 36.57 15.21 -14.45
C SER A 2 35.78 15.51 -13.18
N HIS A 3 34.51 15.91 -13.32
CA HIS A 3 33.53 15.74 -12.26
C HIS A 3 33.14 14.26 -12.24
N THR A 4 33.76 13.47 -11.38
CA THR A 4 33.18 12.18 -10.98
C THR A 4 32.03 12.51 -10.04
N ALA A 5 30.83 12.66 -10.60
CA ALA A 5 29.62 12.60 -9.82
C ALA A 5 29.58 11.21 -9.16
N GLU A 6 29.88 11.14 -7.86
CA GLU A 6 29.53 9.97 -7.08
C GLU A 6 28.02 9.76 -7.25
N GLU A 7 27.66 8.69 -7.93
CA GLU A 7 26.31 8.17 -7.90
C GLU A 7 26.02 7.75 -6.46
N GLY A 8 25.51 8.69 -5.66
CA GLY A 8 24.95 8.43 -4.33
C GLY A 8 23.73 7.53 -4.44
N GLY A 9 23.96 6.25 -4.67
CA GLY A 9 22.94 5.21 -4.66
C GLY A 9 22.51 4.93 -3.22
N GLU A 10 21.21 4.87 -3.00
CA GLU A 10 20.66 4.49 -1.68
C GLU A 10 21.16 3.09 -1.31
N THR A 11 21.75 2.96 -0.11
CA THR A 11 22.20 1.67 0.38
C THR A 11 21.02 0.88 0.95
N PRO A 12 20.82 -0.40 0.56
CA PRO A 12 19.70 -1.17 1.05
C PRO A 12 19.85 -1.46 2.55
N LEU A 13 18.74 -1.39 3.28
CA LEU A 13 18.70 -1.67 4.73
C LEU A 13 19.30 -3.03 5.13
N LEU A 14 19.13 -4.05 4.27
CA LEU A 14 19.78 -5.35 4.41
C LEU A 14 20.66 -5.66 3.21
N THR A 15 21.79 -6.31 3.47
CA THR A 15 22.66 -6.83 2.41
C THR A 15 21.94 -7.89 1.56
N PRO A 16 22.37 -8.14 0.31
CA PRO A 16 21.78 -9.21 -0.52
C PRO A 16 21.86 -10.61 0.11
N ARG A 17 22.85 -10.86 0.98
CA ARG A 17 22.91 -12.09 1.78
C ARG A 17 21.84 -12.08 2.88
N GLY A 18 21.74 -10.98 3.63
CA GLY A 18 20.71 -10.79 4.66
C GLY A 18 19.29 -10.92 4.13
N MET A 19 19.01 -10.35 2.95
CA MET A 19 17.71 -10.47 2.29
C MET A 19 17.39 -11.94 1.93
N ARG A 20 18.35 -12.69 1.39
CA ARG A 20 18.15 -14.12 1.10
C ARG A 20 17.88 -14.93 2.36
N CYS A 21 18.60 -14.66 3.45
CA CYS A 21 18.35 -15.30 4.74
C CYS A 21 16.95 -14.98 5.28
N LEU A 22 16.53 -13.71 5.22
CA LEU A 22 15.19 -13.29 5.62
C LEU A 22 14.10 -13.98 4.79
N SER A 23 14.22 -13.96 3.46
CA SER A 23 13.26 -14.62 2.58
C SER A 23 13.22 -16.15 2.80
N ALA A 24 14.37 -16.78 3.05
CA ALA A 24 14.42 -18.21 3.38
C ALA A 24 13.75 -18.51 4.72
N ALA A 25 13.97 -17.68 5.75
CA ALA A 25 13.31 -17.83 7.05
C ALA A 25 11.78 -17.70 6.92
N LEU A 26 11.30 -16.72 6.16
CA LEU A 26 9.87 -16.55 5.89
C LEU A 26 9.28 -17.73 5.12
N LEU A 27 10.00 -18.24 4.13
CA LEU A 27 9.58 -19.43 3.38
C LEU A 27 9.48 -20.65 4.30
N ILE A 28 10.45 -20.87 5.18
CA ILE A 28 10.41 -21.96 6.15
C ILE A 28 9.21 -21.81 7.10
N ILE A 29 9.00 -20.60 7.65
CA ILE A 29 7.84 -20.32 8.52
C ILE A 29 6.53 -20.60 7.79
N PHE A 30 6.40 -20.11 6.55
CA PHE A 30 5.24 -20.36 5.72
C PHE A 30 5.00 -21.86 5.50
N LEU A 31 6.04 -22.61 5.10
CA LEU A 31 5.95 -24.05 4.89
C LEU A 31 5.58 -24.80 6.17
N LEU A 32 6.11 -24.40 7.34
CA LEU A 32 5.75 -25.00 8.63
C LEU A 32 4.29 -24.73 9.00
N ILE A 33 3.81 -23.50 8.78
CA ILE A 33 2.39 -23.17 9.01
C ILE A 33 1.51 -23.96 8.06
N THR A 34 1.84 -24.03 6.77
CA THR A 34 1.08 -24.80 5.78
C THR A 34 1.07 -26.29 6.13
N ALA A 35 2.21 -26.89 6.45
CA ALA A 35 2.29 -28.27 6.89
C ALA A 35 1.47 -28.49 8.17
N GLY A 36 1.54 -27.58 9.13
CA GLY A 36 0.73 -27.62 10.35
C GLY A 36 -0.77 -27.57 10.08
N VAL A 37 -1.22 -26.72 9.17
CA VAL A 37 -2.64 -26.64 8.76
C VAL A 37 -3.10 -27.92 8.06
N LEU A 38 -2.25 -28.52 7.21
CA LEU A 38 -2.59 -29.74 6.47
C LEU A 38 -2.54 -31.01 7.32
N LEU A 39 -1.55 -31.14 8.20
CA LEU A 39 -1.31 -32.34 8.99
C LEU A 39 -2.02 -32.30 10.35
N LEU A 40 -2.21 -31.11 10.93
CA LEU A 40 -2.75 -30.90 12.28
C LEU A 40 -3.76 -29.72 12.31
N PRO A 41 -4.84 -29.76 11.49
CA PRO A 41 -5.80 -28.65 11.38
C PRO A 41 -6.44 -28.28 12.72
N GLY A 42 -6.73 -29.26 13.58
CA GLY A 42 -7.31 -29.02 14.91
C GLY A 42 -6.44 -28.20 15.88
N ILE A 43 -5.14 -28.06 15.58
CA ILE A 43 -4.21 -27.24 16.34
C ILE A 43 -3.93 -25.93 15.59
N PHE A 44 -3.52 -26.01 14.32
CA PHE A 44 -3.09 -24.83 13.56
C PHE A 44 -4.26 -23.98 13.08
N TRP A 45 -5.31 -24.60 12.55
CA TRP A 45 -6.47 -23.86 12.05
C TRP A 45 -7.42 -23.51 13.19
N ASP A 46 -7.96 -24.52 13.87
CA ASP A 46 -9.07 -24.34 14.82
C ASP A 46 -8.67 -23.56 16.08
N ARG A 47 -7.45 -23.79 16.60
CA ARG A 47 -7.00 -23.18 17.86
C ARG A 47 -6.13 -21.95 17.68
N PHE A 48 -5.57 -21.72 16.48
CA PHE A 48 -4.64 -20.61 16.25
C PHE A 48 -5.11 -19.66 15.13
N ILE A 49 -5.09 -20.09 13.87
CA ILE A 49 -5.37 -19.19 12.73
C ILE A 49 -6.80 -18.66 12.80
N TYR A 50 -7.79 -19.52 13.03
CA TYR A 50 -9.18 -19.10 13.07
C TYR A 50 -9.47 -18.10 14.21
N PRO A 51 -9.23 -18.39 15.50
CA PRO A 51 -9.61 -17.49 16.58
C PRO A 51 -8.83 -16.16 16.57
N TYR A 52 -7.55 -16.18 16.17
CA TYR A 52 -6.72 -14.98 16.25
C TYR A 52 -6.70 -14.15 14.96
N LEU A 53 -6.70 -14.78 13.78
CA LEU A 53 -6.47 -14.09 12.51
C LEU A 53 -7.74 -14.02 11.66
N TRP A 54 -8.39 -15.15 11.38
CA TRP A 54 -9.47 -15.21 10.38
C TRP A 54 -10.86 -14.90 10.93
N GLY A 55 -11.19 -15.41 12.12
CA GLY A 55 -12.46 -15.18 12.81
C GLY A 55 -12.75 -13.69 13.04
N PRO A 56 -11.78 -12.88 13.52
CA PRO A 56 -11.97 -11.43 13.63
C PRO A 56 -12.26 -10.73 12.30
N VAL A 57 -11.68 -11.21 11.19
CA VAL A 57 -11.96 -10.68 9.83
C VAL A 57 -13.39 -11.01 9.40
N LEU A 58 -13.86 -12.24 9.66
CA LEU A 58 -15.25 -12.63 9.39
C LEU A 58 -16.24 -11.83 10.24
N ALA A 59 -15.90 -11.60 11.51
CA ALA A 59 -16.72 -10.80 12.41
C ALA A 59 -16.79 -9.34 11.94
N ASP A 60 -15.68 -8.76 11.47
CA ASP A 60 -15.60 -7.41 10.94
C ASP A 60 -16.39 -7.25 9.62
N ALA A 61 -16.46 -8.32 8.82
CA ALA A 61 -17.30 -8.40 7.62
C ALA A 61 -18.81 -8.62 7.93
N GLY A 62 -19.21 -8.70 9.20
CA GLY A 62 -20.60 -8.94 9.61
C GLY A 62 -21.10 -10.36 9.33
N LEU A 63 -20.20 -11.35 9.25
CA LEU A 63 -20.54 -12.74 8.95
C LEU A 63 -20.43 -13.65 10.18
N PRO A 64 -21.03 -14.86 10.13
CA PRO A 64 -20.88 -15.84 11.19
C PRO A 64 -19.40 -16.16 11.47
N SER A 65 -18.93 -15.74 12.64
CA SER A 65 -17.51 -15.78 13.04
C SER A 65 -17.20 -16.81 14.13
N GLY A 66 -18.18 -17.65 14.49
CA GLY A 66 -18.02 -18.66 15.55
C GLY A 66 -17.74 -18.07 16.94
N GLY A 67 -18.19 -16.84 17.20
CA GLY A 67 -17.96 -16.14 18.47
C GLY A 67 -16.69 -15.29 18.50
N ALA A 68 -15.96 -15.18 17.39
CA ALA A 68 -14.85 -14.23 17.28
C ALA A 68 -15.36 -12.78 17.28
N VAL A 69 -14.61 -11.91 17.95
CA VAL A 69 -14.90 -10.48 18.05
C VAL A 69 -14.21 -9.73 16.92
N ALA A 70 -14.92 -8.79 16.30
CA ALA A 70 -14.37 -7.93 15.26
C ALA A 70 -13.22 -7.06 15.79
N GLY A 71 -12.22 -6.82 14.95
CA GLY A 71 -11.11 -5.92 15.24
C GLY A 71 -9.84 -6.60 15.79
N TYR A 72 -9.07 -5.83 16.55
CA TYR A 72 -7.71 -6.19 16.94
C TYR A 72 -7.64 -6.86 18.32
N ASN A 73 -6.85 -7.93 18.39
CA ASN A 73 -6.42 -8.58 19.63
C ASN A 73 -4.88 -8.52 19.71
N PRO A 74 -4.26 -8.78 20.87
CA PRO A 74 -2.80 -8.68 21.00
C PRO A 74 -2.02 -9.55 20.01
N VAL A 75 -2.52 -10.76 19.72
CA VAL A 75 -1.86 -11.72 18.81
C VAL A 75 -1.90 -11.19 17.37
N ASN A 76 -3.07 -10.78 16.89
CA ASN A 76 -3.22 -10.30 15.53
C ASN A 76 -2.54 -8.94 15.32
N THR A 77 -2.52 -8.08 16.33
CA THR A 77 -1.82 -6.79 16.28
C THR A 77 -0.32 -7.01 16.08
N LEU A 78 0.27 -7.90 16.87
CA LEU A 78 1.69 -8.26 16.75
C LEU A 78 1.98 -8.94 15.40
N PHE A 79 1.11 -9.87 14.98
CA PHE A 79 1.28 -10.58 13.72
C PHE A 79 1.23 -9.63 12.51
N TYR A 80 0.22 -8.75 12.46
CA TYR A 80 0.07 -7.77 11.39
C TYR A 80 1.19 -6.72 11.42
N GLY A 81 1.61 -6.28 12.60
CA GLY A 81 2.76 -5.38 12.76
C GLY A 81 4.07 -5.99 12.26
N ALA A 82 4.34 -7.25 12.60
CA ALA A 82 5.50 -7.98 12.10
C ALA A 82 5.45 -8.18 10.58
N LEU A 83 4.28 -8.55 10.04
CA LEU A 83 4.06 -8.68 8.61
C LEU A 83 4.31 -7.36 7.87
N LEU A 84 3.81 -6.24 8.42
CA LEU A 84 4.05 -4.91 7.87
C LEU A 84 5.54 -4.57 7.87
N LEU A 85 6.23 -4.74 8.99
CA LEU A 85 7.66 -4.44 9.11
C LEU A 85 8.49 -5.24 8.10
N VAL A 86 8.26 -6.56 8.02
CA VAL A 86 8.95 -7.43 7.06
C VAL A 86 8.67 -7.02 5.61
N SER A 87 7.43 -6.63 5.32
CA SER A 87 7.03 -6.17 3.99
C SER A 87 7.75 -4.88 3.61
N LEU A 88 7.87 -3.91 4.53
CA LEU A 88 8.61 -2.67 4.29
C LEU A 88 10.09 -2.92 3.98
N ILE A 89 10.73 -3.86 4.67
CA ILE A 89 12.12 -4.26 4.41
C ILE A 89 12.27 -4.81 2.98
N HIS A 90 11.35 -5.68 2.53
CA HIS A 90 11.37 -6.22 1.17
C HIS A 90 11.10 -5.15 0.12
N ILE A 91 10.09 -4.31 0.33
CA ILE A 91 9.73 -3.21 -0.58
C ILE A 91 10.93 -2.27 -0.76
N HIS A 92 11.56 -1.85 0.34
CA HIS A 92 12.75 -1.00 0.31
C HIS A 92 13.89 -1.65 -0.48
N PHE A 93 14.18 -2.94 -0.23
CA PHE A 93 15.21 -3.66 -0.97
C PHE A 93 14.91 -3.75 -2.47
N ILE A 94 13.64 -4.00 -2.84
CA ILE A 94 13.19 -4.02 -4.23
C ILE A 94 13.40 -2.64 -4.86
N PHE A 95 13.01 -1.56 -4.19
CA PHE A 95 13.17 -0.20 -4.73
C PHE A 95 14.63 0.18 -4.95
N VAL A 96 15.51 -0.12 -4.00
CA VAL A 96 16.95 0.09 -4.16
C VAL A 96 17.49 -0.72 -5.34
N LYS A 97 17.13 -2.00 -5.46
CA LYS A 97 17.53 -2.84 -6.59
C LYS A 97 16.97 -2.35 -7.93
N LEU A 98 15.80 -1.71 -7.90
CA LEU A 98 15.20 -1.08 -9.06
C LEU A 98 15.82 0.31 -9.36
N GLY A 99 16.73 0.84 -8.54
CA GLY A 99 17.32 2.16 -8.73
C GLY A 99 16.31 3.30 -8.53
N ILE A 100 15.23 3.04 -7.80
CA ILE A 100 14.19 4.04 -7.49
C ILE A 100 14.69 4.90 -6.34
N LYS A 101 14.90 6.20 -6.58
CA LYS A 101 15.33 7.16 -5.55
C LYS A 101 14.14 7.57 -4.67
N MET A 102 14.19 7.29 -3.35
CA MET A 102 13.13 7.58 -2.37
C MET A 102 13.18 9.03 -1.83
N GLY A 103 13.21 10.02 -2.72
CA GLY A 103 13.24 11.45 -2.35
C GLY A 103 11.85 12.08 -2.13
N ASN A 104 11.81 13.40 -1.91
CA ASN A 104 10.55 14.17 -1.76
C ASN A 104 9.56 13.95 -2.89
N GLU A 105 10.09 13.79 -4.10
CA GLU A 105 9.25 13.36 -5.20
C GLU A 105 8.63 12.04 -4.83
N PHE A 106 9.39 10.96 -4.56
CA PHE A 106 8.84 9.60 -4.34
C PHE A 106 7.61 9.59 -3.43
N PHE A 107 7.69 10.32 -2.32
CA PHE A 107 6.59 10.47 -1.37
C PHE A 107 5.34 11.13 -1.95
N LEU A 108 5.48 12.09 -2.87
CA LEU A 108 4.34 12.70 -3.56
C LEU A 108 3.73 11.80 -4.65
N ALA A 109 4.41 10.73 -5.08
CA ALA A 109 3.88 9.77 -6.04
C ALA A 109 2.96 8.79 -5.35
N ILE A 110 3.42 8.35 -4.18
CA ILE A 110 2.75 7.34 -3.40
C ILE A 110 1.70 7.96 -2.46
N SER A 111 1.75 9.28 -2.20
CA SER A 111 0.76 9.96 -1.36
C SER A 111 -0.69 9.68 -1.75
N PRO A 112 -1.09 9.55 -3.03
CA PRO A 112 -2.45 9.22 -3.38
C PRO A 112 -2.84 7.80 -2.94
N VAL A 113 -1.90 6.84 -3.00
CA VAL A 113 -2.10 5.48 -2.51
C VAL A 113 -2.14 5.44 -0.98
N LEU A 114 -1.26 6.23 -0.32
CA LEU A 114 -1.27 6.39 1.14
C LEU A 114 -2.59 6.96 1.64
N LEU A 115 -3.21 7.89 0.90
CA LEU A 115 -4.53 8.44 1.21
C LEU A 115 -5.67 7.48 0.85
N ALA A 116 -5.53 6.73 -0.25
CA ALA A 116 -6.54 5.77 -0.68
C ALA A 116 -6.78 4.66 0.34
N GLY A 117 -5.76 4.21 1.07
CA GLY A 117 -5.92 3.16 2.07
C GLY A 117 -6.91 3.50 3.19
N PRO A 118 -6.68 4.57 3.98
CA PRO A 118 -7.64 5.02 4.98
C PRO A 118 -9.03 5.30 4.41
N LEU A 119 -9.11 5.91 3.21
CA LEU A 119 -10.39 6.20 2.58
C LEU A 119 -11.18 4.94 2.25
N LEU A 120 -10.53 3.95 1.62
CA LEU A 120 -11.15 2.65 1.31
C LEU A 120 -11.56 1.92 2.59
N ARG A 121 -10.80 2.05 3.68
CA ARG A 121 -11.18 1.47 4.96
C ARG A 121 -12.42 2.14 5.56
N VAL A 122 -12.48 3.48 5.54
CA VAL A 122 -13.66 4.23 6.01
C VAL A 122 -14.90 3.88 5.20
N LEU A 123 -14.75 3.70 3.87
CA LEU A 123 -15.86 3.27 3.02
C LEU A 123 -16.33 1.86 3.38
N GLU A 124 -15.41 0.95 3.69
CA GLU A 124 -15.77 -0.38 4.17
C GLU A 124 -16.50 -0.33 5.51
N ASP A 125 -15.99 0.42 6.49
CA ASP A 125 -16.64 0.59 7.79
C ASP A 125 -18.02 1.24 7.68
N ALA A 126 -18.24 2.07 6.64
CA ALA A 126 -19.53 2.66 6.32
C ALA A 126 -20.48 1.71 5.55
N GLY A 127 -20.07 0.47 5.28
CA GLY A 127 -20.88 -0.56 4.62
C GLY A 127 -21.03 -0.38 3.12
N PHE A 128 -20.09 0.31 2.46
CA PHE A 128 -20.14 0.50 0.99
C PHE A 128 -19.76 -0.77 0.22
N PHE A 129 -19.03 -1.71 0.81
CA PHE A 129 -18.72 -2.99 0.17
C PHE A 129 -19.51 -4.14 0.82
N ARG A 130 -19.86 -5.15 0.01
CA ARG A 130 -20.47 -6.40 0.47
C ARG A 130 -19.50 -7.56 0.24
N ALA A 131 -19.68 -8.64 1.00
CA ALA A 131 -18.97 -9.90 0.74
C ALA A 131 -19.20 -10.36 -0.72
N PRO A 132 -18.16 -10.85 -1.42
CA PRO A 132 -16.81 -11.12 -0.93
C PRO A 132 -15.83 -9.93 -1.02
N ALA A 133 -16.21 -8.82 -1.64
CA ALA A 133 -15.31 -7.68 -1.87
C ALA A 133 -14.88 -6.99 -0.56
N SER A 134 -15.79 -6.92 0.42
CA SER A 134 -15.55 -6.39 1.77
C SER A 134 -14.28 -6.97 2.42
N TYR A 135 -14.01 -8.28 2.28
CA TYR A 135 -12.83 -8.93 2.87
C TYR A 135 -11.51 -8.28 2.44
N LEU A 136 -11.42 -7.84 1.18
CA LEU A 136 -10.20 -7.25 0.64
C LEU A 136 -9.88 -5.90 1.30
N PHE A 137 -10.90 -5.18 1.78
CA PHE A 137 -10.78 -3.86 2.38
C PHE A 137 -10.68 -3.90 3.92
N ILE A 138 -10.69 -5.10 4.51
CA ILE A 138 -10.44 -5.35 5.94
C ILE A 138 -8.95 -5.62 6.16
N SER A 139 -8.44 -5.26 7.34
CA SER A 139 -7.04 -5.50 7.71
C SER A 139 -6.78 -6.98 7.98
N PRO A 140 -5.60 -7.53 7.60
CA PRO A 140 -4.47 -6.85 6.99
C PRO A 140 -4.53 -6.82 5.45
N LEU A 141 -5.56 -7.42 4.83
CA LEU A 141 -5.63 -7.67 3.38
C LEU A 141 -5.56 -6.38 2.56
N ILE A 142 -6.17 -5.29 3.04
CA ILE A 142 -6.13 -3.99 2.36
C ILE A 142 -4.69 -3.47 2.16
N TYR A 143 -3.82 -3.65 3.16
CA TYR A 143 -2.44 -3.17 3.08
C TYR A 143 -1.58 -4.05 2.17
N VAL A 144 -1.81 -5.37 2.20
CA VAL A 144 -1.15 -6.29 1.26
C VAL A 144 -1.54 -5.95 -0.18
N TYR A 145 -2.82 -5.69 -0.41
CA TYR A 145 -3.34 -5.24 -1.70
C TYR A 145 -2.66 -3.94 -2.15
N LEU A 146 -2.71 -2.87 -1.33
CA LEU A 146 -2.12 -1.57 -1.69
C LEU A 146 -0.61 -1.65 -1.91
N GLY A 147 0.11 -2.42 -1.09
CA GLY A 147 1.54 -2.65 -1.21
C GLY A 147 1.89 -3.37 -2.52
N LEU A 148 1.19 -4.46 -2.84
CA LEU A 148 1.39 -5.20 -4.09
C LEU A 148 1.09 -4.32 -5.30
N MET A 149 -0.02 -3.60 -5.25
CA MET A 149 -0.43 -2.67 -6.30
C MET A 149 0.61 -1.58 -6.52
N THR A 150 1.16 -1.01 -5.45
CA THR A 150 2.27 -0.05 -5.51
C THR A 150 3.52 -0.65 -6.15
N LEU A 151 3.92 -1.86 -5.74
CA LEU A 151 5.08 -2.56 -6.31
C LEU A 151 4.90 -2.86 -7.81
N LEU A 152 3.72 -3.30 -8.22
CA LEU A 152 3.39 -3.57 -9.61
C LEU A 152 3.43 -2.30 -10.44
N ALA A 153 2.79 -1.22 -9.97
CA ALA A 153 2.81 0.07 -10.65
C ALA A 153 4.24 0.63 -10.77
N ALA A 154 5.03 0.50 -9.70
CA ALA A 154 6.43 0.91 -9.69
C ALA A 154 7.28 0.11 -10.70
N SER A 155 7.11 -1.21 -10.72
CA SER A 155 7.86 -2.11 -11.60
C SER A 155 7.46 -1.92 -13.07
N LEU A 156 6.16 -1.81 -13.36
CA LEU A 156 5.63 -1.57 -14.70
C LEU A 156 6.07 -0.20 -15.22
N SER A 157 6.02 0.83 -14.37
CA SER A 157 6.51 2.15 -14.73
C SER A 157 7.99 2.14 -15.07
N LYS A 158 8.81 1.30 -14.44
CA LYS A 158 10.22 1.17 -14.83
C LYS A 158 10.38 0.43 -16.16
N ALA A 159 9.59 -0.61 -16.41
CA ALA A 159 9.71 -1.46 -17.59
C ALA A 159 9.28 -0.78 -18.90
N LEU A 160 8.26 0.09 -18.84
CA LEU A 160 7.62 0.66 -20.04
C LEU A 160 8.13 2.04 -20.46
N LEU A 161 8.97 2.70 -19.65
CA LEU A 161 9.14 4.15 -19.71
C LEU A 161 10.61 4.60 -19.59
N ASP A 162 11.08 5.40 -20.54
CA ASP A 162 12.48 5.80 -20.70
C ASP A 162 12.92 6.96 -19.76
N THR A 163 14.22 7.08 -19.49
CA THR A 163 14.90 7.72 -18.33
C THR A 163 14.41 9.12 -17.85
N SER A 164 13.72 9.94 -18.65
CA SER A 164 13.10 11.21 -18.20
C SER A 164 11.72 11.03 -17.50
N TYR A 165 11.17 9.81 -17.52
CA TYR A 165 9.81 9.43 -17.13
C TYR A 165 9.57 9.24 -15.62
N ARG A 166 10.49 9.64 -14.74
CA ARG A 166 10.34 9.50 -13.28
C ARG A 166 9.02 10.09 -12.73
N TRP A 167 8.48 11.08 -13.43
CA TRP A 167 7.20 11.75 -13.16
C TRP A 167 5.97 11.03 -13.70
N ARG A 168 6.13 10.09 -14.62
CA ARG A 168 5.02 9.32 -15.20
C ARG A 168 4.63 8.12 -14.33
N MET A 169 5.54 7.67 -13.46
CA MET A 169 5.27 6.80 -12.31
C MET A 169 4.22 7.41 -11.34
N TYR A 170 4.20 8.74 -11.19
CA TYR A 170 3.23 9.50 -10.37
C TYR A 170 1.86 9.59 -11.02
N LEU A 171 1.89 9.62 -12.35
CA LEU A 171 0.78 9.97 -13.22
C LEU A 171 -0.02 8.71 -13.60
N SER A 172 0.63 7.54 -13.64
CA SER A 172 0.04 6.26 -14.04
C SER A 172 -0.28 5.30 -12.89
N ALA A 173 0.42 5.37 -11.74
CA ALA A 173 0.17 4.44 -10.63
C ALA A 173 -1.18 4.69 -9.94
N VAL A 174 -1.63 5.95 -9.91
CA VAL A 174 -2.80 6.36 -9.14
C VAL A 174 -4.10 5.93 -9.85
N PRO A 175 -4.33 6.22 -11.14
CA PRO A 175 -5.56 5.77 -11.82
C PRO A 175 -5.57 4.25 -12.10
N ALA A 176 -4.42 3.63 -12.40
CA ALA A 176 -4.35 2.22 -12.81
C ALA A 176 -4.72 1.21 -11.71
N LEU A 177 -4.61 1.61 -10.44
CA LEU A 177 -4.95 0.79 -9.27
C LEU A 177 -6.35 1.08 -8.72
N ILE A 178 -6.84 2.28 -8.97
CA ILE A 178 -8.19 2.73 -8.62
C ILE A 178 -9.24 2.18 -9.62
N THR A 179 -8.84 1.97 -10.88
CA THR A 179 -9.73 1.54 -11.98
C THR A 179 -10.33 0.12 -11.81
N PRO A 180 -9.61 -0.91 -11.33
CA PRO A 180 -10.22 -2.23 -11.07
C PRO A 180 -11.17 -2.21 -9.86
N ALA A 181 -10.87 -1.41 -8.84
CA ALA A 181 -11.75 -1.20 -7.69
C ALA A 181 -13.06 -0.50 -8.12
N LEU A 182 -12.97 0.49 -9.01
CA LEU A 182 -14.11 1.12 -9.68
C LEU A 182 -14.92 0.14 -10.56
N PHE A 183 -14.26 -0.73 -11.32
CA PHE A 183 -14.92 -1.72 -12.17
C PHE A 183 -15.71 -2.76 -11.35
N LEU A 184 -15.20 -3.14 -10.18
CA LEU A 184 -15.89 -4.04 -9.24
C LEU A 184 -17.05 -3.35 -8.49
N ILE A 185 -16.91 -2.06 -8.17
CA ILE A 185 -17.99 -1.23 -7.60
C ILE A 185 -19.23 -1.13 -8.52
N PHE A 186 -19.05 -1.20 -9.85
CA PHE A 186 -20.18 -1.21 -10.80
C PHE A 186 -20.85 -2.58 -11.00
N SER A 187 -20.27 -3.68 -10.50
CA SER A 187 -20.75 -5.06 -10.78
C SER A 187 -21.68 -5.65 -9.71
N ILE A 188 -21.94 -4.96 -8.58
CA ILE A 188 -22.82 -5.47 -7.52
C ILE A 188 -23.98 -4.48 -7.32
N LYS A 189 -25.12 -4.76 -7.94
CA LYS A 189 -26.31 -3.90 -7.95
C LYS A 189 -26.75 -3.43 -6.55
N GLY A 190 -27.14 -2.16 -6.47
CA GLY A 190 -27.82 -1.53 -5.33
C GLY A 190 -27.63 0.00 -5.21
N VAL A 191 -26.65 0.57 -5.92
CA VAL A 191 -26.33 2.01 -5.87
C VAL A 191 -27.08 2.77 -6.97
N LEU A 192 -28.41 2.79 -6.87
CA LEU A 192 -29.27 3.80 -7.52
C LEU A 192 -29.66 4.93 -6.54
N LEU A 193 -29.23 4.85 -5.27
CA LEU A 193 -29.60 5.82 -4.21
C LEU A 193 -28.47 6.77 -3.79
N ALA A 194 -27.20 6.39 -3.96
CA ALA A 194 -26.07 7.31 -3.81
C ALA A 194 -25.45 7.50 -5.20
N PRO A 195 -25.42 8.71 -5.76
CA PRO A 195 -24.89 8.88 -7.09
C PRO A 195 -23.39 8.56 -7.09
N PRO A 196 -22.82 7.97 -8.16
CA PRO A 196 -21.42 7.54 -8.21
C PRO A 196 -20.42 8.71 -8.28
N TRP A 197 -20.90 9.93 -8.45
CA TRP A 197 -20.07 11.11 -8.66
C TRP A 197 -19.21 11.54 -7.46
N PRO A 198 -19.60 11.42 -6.17
CA PRO A 198 -18.73 11.76 -5.04
C PRO A 198 -17.51 10.85 -4.99
N PHE A 199 -17.67 9.58 -5.40
CA PHE A 199 -16.57 8.62 -5.51
C PHE A 199 -15.65 9.01 -6.67
N ALA A 200 -16.21 9.27 -7.86
CA ALA A 200 -15.43 9.74 -8.99
C ALA A 200 -14.66 11.05 -8.70
N LEU A 201 -15.26 11.98 -7.95
CA LEU A 201 -14.62 13.24 -7.53
C LEU A 201 -13.51 13.02 -6.50
N LEU A 202 -13.73 12.16 -5.49
CA LEU A 202 -12.71 11.83 -4.50
C LEU A 202 -11.50 11.18 -5.16
N MET A 203 -11.74 10.24 -6.08
CA MET A 203 -10.67 9.56 -6.80
C MET A 203 -9.97 10.48 -7.80
N ALA A 204 -10.71 11.37 -8.46
CA ALA A 204 -10.12 12.43 -9.28
C ALA A 204 -9.27 13.38 -8.42
N ALA A 205 -9.72 13.78 -7.23
CA ALA A 205 -8.94 14.62 -6.31
C ALA A 205 -7.64 13.93 -5.85
N VAL A 206 -7.71 12.63 -5.53
CA VAL A 206 -6.55 11.79 -5.19
C VAL A 206 -5.59 11.70 -6.39
N ALA A 207 -6.10 11.48 -7.60
CA ALA A 207 -5.31 11.44 -8.84
C ALA A 207 -4.68 12.79 -9.22
N ILE A 208 -5.32 13.91 -8.88
CA ILE A 208 -4.83 15.26 -9.16
C ILE A 208 -3.90 15.77 -8.03
N SER A 209 -3.92 15.17 -6.84
CA SER A 209 -3.11 15.61 -5.68
C SER A 209 -1.60 15.78 -5.96
N PRO A 210 -0.93 14.95 -6.80
CA PRO A 210 0.48 15.17 -7.15
C PRO A 210 0.71 16.41 -8.03
N PHE A 211 -0.31 16.87 -8.75
CA PHE A 211 -0.27 18.09 -9.56
C PHE A 211 -0.47 19.35 -8.71
N LEU A 212 -1.32 19.30 -7.69
CA LEU A 212 -1.46 20.39 -6.70
C LEU A 212 -0.16 20.57 -5.89
N GLY A 213 0.46 19.48 -5.46
CA GLY A 213 1.71 19.51 -4.68
C GLY A 213 2.89 20.17 -5.40
N ARG A 214 2.94 20.09 -6.74
CA ARG A 214 3.93 20.82 -7.55
C ARG A 214 3.69 22.34 -7.56
N LYS A 215 2.43 22.77 -7.63
CA LYS A 215 2.06 24.20 -7.60
C LYS A 215 2.31 24.82 -6.22
N ILE A 216 2.02 24.07 -5.16
CA ILE A 216 2.29 24.49 -3.77
C ILE A 216 3.80 24.59 -3.51
N ARG A 217 4.62 23.61 -3.94
CA ARG A 217 6.09 23.73 -3.81
C ARG A 217 6.67 24.88 -4.63
N TRP A 218 6.15 25.11 -5.83
CA TRP A 218 6.53 26.26 -6.64
C TRP A 218 6.20 27.57 -5.92
N CYS A 219 4.99 27.72 -5.38
CA CYS A 219 4.62 28.88 -4.56
C CYS A 219 5.51 29.01 -3.31
N PHE A 220 5.73 27.93 -2.56
CA PHE A 220 6.51 27.97 -1.31
C PHE A 220 7.98 28.33 -1.57
N HIS A 221 8.58 27.76 -2.62
CA HIS A 221 9.95 28.09 -3.02
C HIS A 221 10.05 29.53 -3.52
N HIS A 222 9.09 30.00 -4.31
CA HIS A 222 9.03 31.39 -4.78
C HIS A 222 8.88 32.38 -3.62
N THR A 223 8.03 32.06 -2.63
CA THR A 223 7.81 32.89 -1.44
C THR A 223 9.06 32.93 -0.57
N LEU A 224 9.75 31.80 -0.38
CA LEU A 224 11.02 31.74 0.36
C LEU A 224 12.14 32.51 -0.34
N THR A 225 12.24 32.44 -1.67
CA THR A 225 13.22 33.22 -2.44
C THR A 225 12.95 34.72 -2.35
N LEU A 226 11.69 35.14 -2.41
CA LEU A 226 11.29 36.54 -2.22
C LEU A 226 11.58 37.03 -0.80
N PHE A 227 11.35 36.20 0.21
CA PHE A 227 11.67 36.51 1.61
C PHE A 227 13.18 36.62 1.83
N SER A 228 13.98 35.72 1.27
CA SER A 228 15.45 35.80 1.35
C SER A 228 16.03 37.02 0.61
N ALA A 229 15.41 37.43 -0.50
CA ALA A 229 15.82 38.63 -1.23
C ALA A 229 15.47 39.91 -0.47
N ALA A 230 14.33 39.95 0.23
CA ALA A 230 13.91 41.11 1.03
C ALA A 230 14.68 41.28 2.36
N VAL A 231 15.26 40.20 2.90
CA VAL A 231 16.08 40.24 4.13
C VAL A 231 17.54 40.65 3.85
N LEU A 232 17.99 40.59 2.58
CA LEU A 232 19.35 40.92 2.14
C LEU A 232 19.47 42.32 1.49
N THR A 233 18.41 43.12 1.52
CA THR A 233 18.37 44.54 1.11
C THR A 233 18.09 45.42 2.31
#